data_AF-A0A9P8IEF1-F1
#
_entry.id   AF-A0A9P8IEF1-F1
#
_cell.length_a   1.000
_cell.length_b   1.000
_cell.length_c   1.000
_cell.angle_alpha   90.00
_cell.angle_beta   90.00
_cell.angle_gamma   90.00
#
_symmetry.space_group_name_H-M   'P 1'
#
loop_
_entity.id
_entity.type
_entity.pdbx_description
1 polymer ?
#
loop_
_entity_poly.entity_id
_entity_poly.type
_entity_poly.pdbx_seq_one_letter_code
_entity_poly.pdbx_strand_id
1 'polypeptide(L)'
;MADFVLWPAFRDLVVQFPQLQERMAWLADMSMYIRCEWPYALEDALKPDPINGTVDLVDLAKEHIWNLGCWSVGPSFRKFVMNADAYLQIRNRQ
;
A
#
# COMPACT_ATOMS: atom_id res chain seq x y z
N MET A 1 -10.36 8.35 -7.14
CA MET A 1 -10.74 7.60 -5.93
C MET A 1 -9.64 6.56 -5.75
N ALA A 2 -8.74 6.75 -4.79
CA ALA A 2 -7.78 5.72 -4.44
C ALA A 2 -8.56 4.64 -3.68
N ASP A 3 -8.63 3.44 -4.23
CA ASP A 3 -9.27 2.32 -3.54
C ASP A 3 -8.56 2.08 -2.20
N PHE A 4 -9.33 1.77 -1.15
CA PHE A 4 -8.82 1.54 0.20
C PHE A 4 -7.84 0.36 0.30
N VAL A 5 -7.73 -0.45 -0.75
CA VAL A 5 -6.72 -1.49 -0.88
C VAL A 5 -5.64 -0.98 -1.81
N LEU A 6 -4.47 -0.72 -1.25
CA LEU A 6 -3.35 -0.15 -1.98
C LEU A 6 -2.94 -1.02 -3.17
N TRP A 7 -3.04 -2.36 -3.07
CA TRP A 7 -2.67 -3.32 -4.12
C TRP A 7 -3.86 -3.80 -4.97
N PRO A 8 -3.95 -3.43 -6.27
CA PRO A 8 -5.03 -3.86 -7.15
C PRO A 8 -5.14 -5.38 -7.31
N ALA A 9 -4.03 -6.07 -7.54
CA ALA A 9 -4.03 -7.54 -7.69
C ALA A 9 -4.50 -8.25 -6.39
N PHE A 10 -4.15 -7.69 -5.23
CA PHE A 10 -4.61 -8.21 -3.95
C PHE A 10 -6.09 -7.90 -3.70
N ARG A 11 -6.56 -6.71 -4.10
CA ARG A 11 -7.98 -6.35 -4.06
C ARG A 11 -8.82 -7.36 -4.84
N ASP A 12 -8.39 -7.73 -6.04
CA ASP A 12 -9.11 -8.68 -6.90
C ASP A 12 -9.23 -10.06 -6.21
N LEU A 13 -8.16 -10.53 -5.56
CA LEU A 13 -8.20 -11.73 -4.73
C LEU A 13 -9.22 -11.59 -3.59
N VAL A 14 -9.12 -10.51 -2.80
CA VAL A 14 -10.00 -10.27 -1.65
C VAL A 14 -11.48 -10.20 -2.02
N VAL A 15 -11.80 -9.70 -3.22
CA VAL A 15 -13.18 -9.67 -3.75
C VAL A 15 -13.66 -11.06 -4.19
N GLN A 16 -12.77 -11.91 -4.69
CA GLN A 16 -13.11 -13.26 -5.16
C GLN A 16 -13.31 -14.27 -4.02
N PHE A 17 -12.73 -14.04 -2.85
CA PHE A 17 -12.76 -14.98 -1.72
C PHE A 17 -13.50 -14.41 -0.51
N PRO A 18 -14.79 -14.73 -0.30
CA PRO A 18 -15.60 -14.21 0.81
C PRO A 18 -15.00 -14.45 2.20
N GLN A 19 -14.25 -15.53 2.39
CA GLN A 19 -13.55 -15.86 3.64
C GLN A 19 -12.57 -14.76 4.06
N LEU A 20 -11.98 -14.02 3.10
CA LEU A 20 -11.11 -12.89 3.38
C LEU A 20 -11.90 -11.67 3.90
N GLN A 21 -13.21 -11.60 3.68
CA GLN A 21 -14.05 -10.53 4.25
C GLN A 21 -14.46 -10.83 5.70
N GLU A 22 -14.27 -12.05 6.19
CA GLU A 22 -14.64 -12.41 7.55
C GLU A 22 -13.67 -11.80 8.57
N ARG A 23 -14.18 -10.93 9.45
CA ARG A 23 -13.45 -10.21 10.50
C ARG A 23 -12.29 -9.31 10.02
N MET A 24 -11.83 -9.45 8.79
CA MET A 24 -10.80 -8.65 8.12
C MET A 24 -9.52 -8.48 8.95
N ALA A 25 -9.10 -9.53 9.66
CA ALA A 25 -7.90 -9.48 10.50
C ALA A 25 -6.62 -9.16 9.68
N TRP A 26 -6.60 -9.55 8.41
CA TRP A 26 -5.52 -9.17 7.49
C TRP A 26 -5.48 -7.66 7.24
N LEU A 27 -6.62 -6.99 7.15
CA LEU A 27 -6.69 -5.55 6.90
C LEU A 27 -6.17 -4.76 8.09
N ALA A 28 -6.47 -5.21 9.31
CA ALA A 28 -5.93 -4.65 10.53
C ALA A 28 -4.40 -4.80 10.58
N ASP A 29 -3.87 -6.01 10.31
CA ASP A 29 -2.42 -6.26 10.30
C ASP A 29 -1.70 -5.47 9.19
N MET A 30 -2.27 -5.44 7.98
CA MET A 30 -1.80 -4.60 6.88
C MET A 30 -1.74 -3.13 7.30
N SER A 31 -2.81 -2.59 7.88
CA SER A 31 -2.86 -1.16 8.27
C SER A 31 -1.86 -0.82 9.36
N MET A 32 -1.59 -1.74 10.29
CA MET A 32 -0.61 -1.55 11.36
C MET A 32 0.83 -1.61 10.86
N TYR A 33 1.11 -2.45 9.86
CA TYR A 33 2.47 -2.74 9.42
C TYR A 33 2.76 -2.34 7.98
N ILE A 34 1.93 -1.51 7.36
CA ILE A 34 2.25 -0.99 6.04
C ILE A 34 3.38 0.04 6.15
N ARG A 35 4.32 0.00 5.21
CA ARG A 35 5.43 0.93 5.13
C ARG A 35 5.66 1.33 3.68
N CYS A 36 5.90 2.62 3.47
CA CYS A 36 6.44 3.15 2.22
C CYS A 36 7.92 3.45 2.42
N GLU A 37 8.78 2.83 1.63
CA GLU A 37 10.22 3.10 1.53
C GLU A 37 10.47 4.03 0.34
N TRP A 38 9.92 5.23 0.43
CA TRP A 38 10.15 6.30 -0.54
C TRP A 38 11.65 6.65 -0.56
N PRO A 39 12.31 6.62 -1.73
CA PRO A 39 13.76 6.74 -1.82
C PRO A 39 14.29 8.19 -1.76
N TYR A 40 13.40 9.19 -1.79
CA TYR A 40 13.75 10.61 -1.73
C TYR A 40 13.35 11.26 -0.40
N ALA A 41 13.63 12.55 -0.21
CA ALA A 41 13.13 13.23 0.96
C ALA A 41 11.59 13.39 0.88
N LEU A 42 10.94 13.51 2.04
CA LEU A 42 9.48 13.69 2.08
C LEU A 42 9.05 15.01 1.43
N GLU A 43 9.85 16.05 1.61
CA GLU A 43 9.66 17.36 0.98
C GLU A 43 9.70 17.29 -0.56
N ASP A 44 10.49 16.37 -1.13
CA ASP A 44 10.53 16.13 -2.57
C ASP A 44 9.26 15.46 -3.12
N ALA A 45 8.45 14.86 -2.23
CA ALA A 45 7.18 14.27 -2.63
C ALA A 45 6.06 15.32 -2.75
N LEU A 46 6.25 16.52 -2.21
CA LEU A 46 5.22 17.55 -2.09
C LEU A 46 5.47 18.68 -3.10
N LYS A 47 4.39 19.10 -3.77
CA LYS A 47 4.37 20.22 -4.71
C LYS A 47 3.34 21.24 -4.23
N PRO A 48 3.78 22.39 -3.71
CA PRO A 48 2.90 23.52 -3.46
C PRO A 48 2.36 24.07 -4.78
N ASP A 49 1.05 24.28 -4.87
CA ASP A 49 0.41 25.00 -5.95
C ASP A 49 0.68 26.51 -5.77
N PRO A 50 1.35 27.15 -6.75
CA PRO A 50 1.73 28.56 -6.64
C PRO A 50 0.53 29.53 -6.72
N ILE A 51 -0.66 29.06 -7.14
CA ILE A 51 -1.82 29.90 -7.40
C ILE A 51 -2.74 29.98 -6.16
N ASN A 52 -2.99 28.85 -5.51
CA ASN A 52 -3.96 28.74 -4.41
C ASN A 52 -3.33 28.32 -3.07
N GLY A 53 -2.02 28.02 -3.05
CA GLY A 53 -1.30 27.62 -1.83
C GLY A 53 -1.64 26.21 -1.33
N THR A 54 -2.37 25.41 -2.11
CA THR A 54 -2.62 23.99 -1.78
C THR A 54 -1.33 23.19 -1.94
N VAL A 55 -1.22 22.06 -1.26
CA VAL A 55 -0.10 21.13 -1.39
C VAL A 55 -0.63 19.85 -2.00
N ASP A 56 -0.03 19.44 -3.11
CA ASP A 56 -0.31 18.19 -3.79
C ASP A 56 0.95 17.32 -3.81
N LEU A 57 0.83 16.08 -4.26
CA LEU A 57 1.97 15.21 -4.53
C LEU A 57 2.57 15.54 -5.90
N VAL A 58 3.91 15.45 -6.02
CA VAL A 58 4.58 15.45 -7.32
C VAL A 58 4.16 14.23 -8.14
N ASP A 59 4.27 14.33 -9.48
CA ASP A 59 3.82 13.25 -10.38
C ASP A 59 4.55 11.92 -10.10
N LEU A 60 5.83 11.98 -9.74
CA LEU A 60 6.59 10.80 -9.32
C LEU A 60 6.01 10.16 -8.05
N ALA A 61 5.69 10.95 -7.03
CA ALA A 61 5.10 10.42 -5.80
C ALA A 61 3.72 9.80 -6.05
N LYS A 62 2.93 10.39 -6.96
CA LYS A 62 1.66 9.80 -7.43
C LYS A 62 1.89 8.48 -8.15
N GLU A 63 2.87 8.41 -9.04
CA GLU A 63 3.24 7.17 -9.74
C GLU A 63 3.64 6.06 -8.75
N HIS A 64 4.38 6.40 -7.70
CA HIS A 64 4.77 5.45 -6.65
C HIS A 64 3.59 4.93 -5.82
N ILE A 65 2.51 5.71 -5.66
CA ILE A 65 1.27 5.22 -5.05
C ILE A 65 0.58 4.20 -5.96
N TRP A 66 0.68 4.37 -7.28
CA TRP A 66 0.06 3.44 -8.24
C TRP A 66 0.88 2.17 -8.46
N ASN A 67 2.21 2.29 -8.53
CA ASN A 67 3.09 1.15 -8.79
C ASN A 67 3.33 0.28 -7.55
N LEU A 68 3.21 0.86 -6.35
CA LEU A 68 3.42 0.24 -5.04
C LEU A 68 4.78 -0.44 -4.86
N GLY A 69 5.76 -0.13 -5.72
CA GLY A 69 7.07 -0.77 -5.73
C GLY A 69 7.90 -0.45 -4.50
N CYS A 70 7.58 0.64 -3.82
CA CYS A 70 8.18 1.08 -2.55
C CYS A 70 7.30 0.75 -1.34
N TRP A 71 6.15 0.09 -1.52
CA TRP A 71 5.23 -0.21 -0.43
C TRP A 71 5.39 -1.66 -0.02
N SER A 72 5.32 -1.93 1.28
CA SER A 72 5.38 -3.30 1.80
C SER A 72 4.59 -3.46 3.09
N VAL A 73 4.25 -4.70 3.43
CA VAL A 73 3.59 -5.04 4.70
C VAL A 73 4.51 -5.87 5.61
N GLY A 74 4.09 -6.05 6.86
CA GLY A 74 4.83 -6.81 7.85
C GLY A 74 4.89 -8.32 7.55
N PRO A 75 5.92 -9.03 8.05
CA PRO A 75 6.09 -10.47 7.84
C PRO A 75 4.92 -11.32 8.39
N SER A 76 4.19 -10.78 9.37
CA SER A 76 2.96 -11.36 9.92
C SER A 76 1.89 -11.61 8.87
N PHE A 77 1.88 -10.85 7.77
CA PHE A 77 0.82 -10.89 6.78
C PHE A 77 0.67 -12.27 6.09
N ARG A 78 1.78 -13.03 5.97
CA ARG A 78 1.80 -14.38 5.38
C ARG A 78 0.87 -15.37 6.09
N LYS A 79 0.44 -15.08 7.33
CA LYS A 79 -0.48 -15.95 8.09
C LYS A 79 -1.93 -15.87 7.60
N PHE A 80 -2.31 -14.83 6.86
CA PHE A 80 -3.71 -14.62 6.45
C PHE A 80 -4.01 -15.10 5.04
N VAL A 81 -3.05 -14.94 4.13
CA VAL A 81 -3.23 -15.25 2.72
C VAL A 81 -2.10 -16.15 2.26
N MET A 82 -2.45 -17.34 1.77
CA MET A 82 -1.49 -18.23 1.15
C MET A 82 -0.92 -17.60 -0.12
N ASN A 83 0.40 -17.71 -0.33
CA ASN A 83 1.11 -17.10 -1.45
C ASN A 83 0.92 -15.58 -1.56
N ALA A 84 0.74 -14.89 -0.43
CA ALA A 84 0.55 -13.44 -0.40
C ALA A 84 1.67 -12.66 -1.13
N ASP A 85 2.90 -13.18 -1.11
CA ASP A 85 4.06 -12.62 -1.81
C ASP A 85 3.87 -12.49 -3.34
N ALA A 86 2.91 -13.21 -3.93
CA ALA A 86 2.56 -13.07 -5.36
C ALA A 86 1.75 -11.80 -5.67
N TYR A 87 1.14 -11.18 -4.65
CA TYR A 87 0.22 -10.05 -4.80
C TYR A 87 0.75 -8.75 -4.19
N LEU A 88 1.64 -8.84 -3.21
CA LEU A 88 2.15 -7.71 -2.46
C LEU A 88 3.57 -7.99 -1.93
N GLN A 89 4.35 -6.94 -1.72
CA GLN A 89 5.67 -7.06 -1.12
C GLN A 89 5.56 -7.26 0.39
N ILE A 90 6.14 -8.35 0.90
CA ILE A 90 6.16 -8.65 2.33
C ILE A 90 7.60 -8.68 2.83
N ARG A 91 7.87 -7.84 3.82
CA ARG A 91 9.21 -7.75 4.41
C ARG A 91 9.63 -9.09 5.04
N ASN A 92 10.93 -9.36 5.02
CA ASN A 92 11.51 -10.51 5.72
C ASN A 92 11.44 -10.30 7.23
N ARG A 93 11.46 -11.39 8.02
CA ARG A 93 11.58 -11.28 9.48
C ARG A 93 12.90 -10.57 9.79
N GLN A 94 12.82 -9.41 10.43
CA GLN A 94 13.96 -8.79 11.13
C GLN A 94 14.21 -9.55 12.43
#